data_AF-A0A1X0ZRP3-F1
#
_entry.id   AF-A0A1X0ZRP3-F1
#
_cell.length_a   1.000
_cell.length_b   1.000
_cell.length_c   1.000
_cell.angle_alpha   90.00
_cell.angle_beta   90.00
_cell.angle_gamma   90.00
#
_symmetry.space_group_name_H-M   'P 1'
#
loop_
_entity.id
_entity.type
_entity.pdbx_description
1 polymer ?
#
loop_
_entity_poly.entity_id
_entity_poly.type
_entity_poly.pdbx_seq_one_letter_code
_entity_poly.pdbx_strand_id
1 'polypeptide(L)'
;MVKGFGGIALALVTLVGCASSGPSGDQEDQSQVSGANHAVQMGQYGLAEQRLAQYVYRDKDGALKIKYFGISGHNRKHAIDTVVALLWETGRDDTLQQFAHDYLPGDEYQTTLCRISERQAKYEEAYHCWNNMGEVDRAERVIRTEATLRILGSP
;
A
#
# COMPACT_ATOMS: atom_id res chain seq x y z
N MET A 1 -36.25 -72.19 -25.72
CA MET A 1 -34.79 -72.39 -25.55
C MET A 1 -34.08 -71.13 -26.02
N VAL A 2 -33.25 -70.54 -25.15
CA VAL A 2 -32.22 -69.48 -25.41
C VAL A 2 -32.75 -68.06 -25.71
N LYS A 3 -32.84 -67.19 -24.67
CA LYS A 3 -31.90 -66.10 -24.25
C LYS A 3 -31.81 -64.96 -25.30
N GLY A 4 -31.97 -63.67 -25.04
CA GLY A 4 -31.95 -62.86 -23.82
C GLY A 4 -31.19 -61.56 -24.11
N PHE A 5 -31.65 -60.44 -23.52
CA PHE A 5 -30.97 -59.13 -23.36
C PHE A 5 -30.81 -58.28 -24.65
N GLY A 6 -31.37 -57.07 -24.77
CA GLY A 6 -31.52 -56.03 -23.75
C GLY A 6 -30.20 -55.29 -23.59
N GLY A 7 -29.88 -54.39 -24.54
CA GLY A 7 -28.64 -53.60 -24.54
C GLY A 7 -28.95 -52.12 -24.74
N ILE A 8 -29.34 -51.44 -23.67
CA ILE A 8 -29.37 -49.97 -23.62
C ILE A 8 -27.91 -49.53 -23.50
N ALA A 9 -27.39 -48.88 -24.54
CA ALA A 9 -26.08 -48.24 -24.51
C ALA A 9 -26.14 -47.04 -23.55
N LEU A 10 -25.65 -47.23 -22.33
CA LEU A 10 -25.44 -46.15 -21.36
C LEU A 10 -24.14 -45.43 -21.74
N ALA A 11 -24.27 -44.33 -22.48
CA ALA A 11 -23.16 -43.40 -22.68
C ALA A 11 -22.93 -42.64 -21.37
N LEU A 12 -21.98 -43.12 -20.56
CA LEU A 12 -21.43 -42.36 -19.43
C LEU A 12 -20.61 -41.20 -20.01
N VAL A 13 -21.23 -40.03 -20.10
CA VAL A 13 -20.53 -38.75 -20.23
C VAL A 13 -19.83 -38.51 -18.91
N THR A 14 -18.54 -38.84 -18.84
CA THR A 14 -17.68 -38.41 -17.76
C THR A 14 -17.52 -36.90 -17.87
N LEU A 15 -18.29 -36.17 -17.05
CA LEU A 15 -18.02 -34.78 -16.73
C LEU A 15 -16.62 -34.72 -16.09
N VAL A 16 -15.59 -34.51 -16.91
CA VAL A 16 -14.32 -33.95 -16.45
C VAL A 16 -14.64 -32.50 -16.08
N GLY A 17 -15.20 -32.32 -14.89
CA GLY A 17 -15.19 -31.03 -14.24
C GLY A 17 -13.73 -30.72 -13.97
N CYS A 18 -13.13 -29.89 -14.83
CA CYS A 18 -11.98 -29.11 -14.41
C CYS A 18 -12.45 -28.32 -13.18
N ALA A 19 -12.13 -28.82 -11.99
CA ALA A 19 -12.14 -28.03 -10.79
C ALA A 19 -11.06 -26.97 -10.99
N SER A 20 -11.39 -25.91 -11.73
CA SER A 20 -10.68 -24.65 -11.59
C SER A 20 -10.97 -24.23 -10.16
N SER A 21 -10.04 -24.53 -9.26
CA SER A 21 -9.92 -23.78 -8.02
C SER A 21 -9.93 -22.32 -8.45
N GLY A 22 -11.05 -21.63 -8.23
CA GLY A 22 -11.12 -20.19 -8.41
C GLY A 22 -9.99 -19.55 -7.60
N PRO A 23 -9.60 -18.31 -7.92
CA PRO A 23 -8.55 -17.62 -7.18
C PRO A 23 -8.83 -17.81 -5.68
N SER A 24 -7.84 -18.30 -4.94
CA SER A 24 -7.94 -18.25 -3.48
C SER A 24 -8.11 -16.78 -3.08
N GLY A 25 -8.83 -16.51 -1.98
CA GLY A 25 -9.03 -15.13 -1.51
C GLY A 25 -7.71 -14.36 -1.40
N ASP A 26 -6.62 -15.05 -1.04
CA ASP A 26 -5.27 -14.48 -1.02
C ASP A 26 -4.75 -14.00 -2.38
N GLN A 27 -5.05 -14.71 -3.47
CA GLN A 27 -4.62 -14.32 -4.83
C GLN A 27 -5.43 -13.15 -5.36
N GLU A 28 -6.73 -13.11 -5.04
CA GLU A 28 -7.57 -11.95 -5.33
C GLU A 28 -7.06 -10.72 -4.55
N ASP A 29 -6.75 -10.88 -3.26
CA ASP A 29 -6.20 -9.80 -2.45
C ASP A 29 -4.88 -9.25 -2.98
N GLN A 30 -3.97 -10.15 -3.35
CA GLN A 30 -2.69 -9.77 -3.93
C GLN A 30 -2.89 -8.96 -5.22
N SER A 31 -3.80 -9.40 -6.09
CA SER A 31 -4.14 -8.70 -7.34
C SER A 31 -4.72 -7.31 -7.07
N GLN A 32 -5.63 -7.19 -6.12
CA GLN A 32 -6.26 -5.90 -5.78
C GLN A 32 -5.26 -4.90 -5.19
N VAL A 33 -4.42 -5.34 -4.25
CA VAL A 33 -3.39 -4.50 -3.64
C VAL A 33 -2.34 -4.10 -4.68
N SER A 34 -1.91 -5.03 -5.54
CA SER A 34 -0.97 -4.73 -6.62
C SER A 34 -1.54 -3.74 -7.63
N GLY A 35 -2.83 -3.89 -7.98
CA GLY A 35 -3.56 -2.95 -8.83
C GLY A 35 -3.69 -1.56 -8.20
N ALA A 36 -3.88 -1.49 -6.88
CA ALA A 36 -3.87 -0.21 -6.16
C ALA A 36 -2.50 0.46 -6.21
N ASN A 37 -1.42 -0.28 -5.96
CA ASN A 37 -0.06 0.24 -6.06
C ASN A 37 0.26 0.76 -7.46
N HIS A 38 -0.11 0.01 -8.49
CA HIS A 38 0.04 0.47 -9.88
C HIS A 38 -0.76 1.76 -10.12
N ALA A 39 -1.99 1.86 -9.62
CA ALA A 39 -2.79 3.08 -9.73
C ALA A 39 -2.13 4.29 -9.04
N VAL A 40 -1.49 4.11 -7.87
CA VAL A 40 -0.71 5.18 -7.22
C VAL A 40 0.44 5.64 -8.12
N GLN A 41 1.21 4.70 -8.65
CA GLN A 41 2.36 5.00 -9.54
C GLN A 41 1.94 5.74 -10.81
N MET A 42 0.72 5.49 -11.30
CA MET A 42 0.15 6.16 -12.47
C MET A 42 -0.58 7.47 -12.16
N GLY A 43 -0.58 7.93 -10.89
CA GLY A 43 -1.30 9.13 -10.46
C GLY A 43 -2.82 8.98 -10.42
N GLN A 44 -3.34 7.75 -10.52
CA GLN A 44 -4.77 7.42 -10.50
C GLN A 44 -5.26 7.24 -9.06
N TYR A 45 -5.12 8.27 -8.24
CA TYR A 45 -5.31 8.17 -6.78
C TYR A 45 -6.73 7.73 -6.37
N GLY A 46 -7.77 8.21 -7.06
CA GLY A 46 -9.15 7.79 -6.77
C GLY A 46 -9.39 6.29 -7.05
N LEU A 47 -8.75 5.73 -8.09
CA LEU A 47 -8.82 4.30 -8.37
C LEU A 47 -8.03 3.50 -7.32
N ALA A 48 -6.88 3.99 -6.89
CA ALA A 48 -6.11 3.38 -5.81
C ALA A 48 -6.93 3.31 -4.51
N GLU A 49 -7.61 4.41 -4.15
CA GLU A 49 -8.51 4.47 -2.99
C GLU A 49 -9.66 3.47 -3.10
N GLN A 50 -10.31 3.39 -4.26
CA GLN A 50 -11.39 2.43 -4.49
C GLN A 50 -10.93 0.99 -4.28
N ARG A 51 -9.75 0.64 -4.80
CA ARG A 51 -9.16 -0.70 -4.65
C ARG A 51 -8.73 -1.01 -3.21
N LEU A 52 -8.26 0.00 -2.48
CA LEU A 52 -7.87 -0.13 -1.07
C LEU A 52 -9.06 -0.12 -0.10
N ALA A 53 -10.22 0.37 -0.50
CA ALA A 53 -11.38 0.62 0.38
C ALA A 53 -11.83 -0.63 1.16
N GLN A 54 -11.62 -1.82 0.61
CA GLN A 54 -11.94 -3.06 1.32
C GLN A 54 -10.95 -3.39 2.44
N TYR A 55 -9.71 -2.90 2.39
CA TYR A 55 -8.64 -3.18 3.36
C TYR A 55 -8.46 -2.11 4.43
N VAL A 56 -9.06 -0.94 4.26
CA VAL A 56 -8.94 0.18 5.20
C VAL A 56 -10.29 0.59 5.77
N TYR A 57 -10.26 1.28 6.90
CA TYR A 57 -11.41 1.95 7.51
C TYR A 57 -10.95 3.15 8.32
N ARG A 58 -11.87 4.05 8.68
CA ARG A 58 -11.61 5.08 9.69
C ARG A 58 -12.24 4.67 11.01
N ASP A 59 -11.49 4.81 12.10
CA ASP A 59 -12.04 4.59 13.44
C ASP A 59 -12.89 5.78 13.92
N LYS A 60 -13.37 5.69 15.17
CA LYS A 60 -14.22 6.71 15.80
C LYS A 60 -13.55 8.08 15.92
N ASP A 61 -12.22 8.11 15.98
CA ASP A 61 -11.41 9.32 16.12
C ASP A 61 -10.98 9.83 14.72
N GLY A 62 -11.43 9.16 13.66
CA GLY A 62 -11.16 9.51 12.27
C GLY A 62 -9.82 8.99 11.76
N ALA A 63 -9.07 8.23 12.54
CA ALA A 63 -7.76 7.70 12.16
C ALA A 63 -7.91 6.59 11.12
N LEU A 64 -7.08 6.61 10.09
CA LEU A 64 -7.07 5.58 9.05
C LEU A 64 -6.41 4.30 9.60
N LYS A 65 -7.09 3.16 9.45
CA LYS A 65 -6.66 1.85 9.98
C LYS A 65 -6.75 0.76 8.92
N ILE A 66 -5.93 -0.27 9.06
CA ILE A 66 -5.95 -1.50 8.25
C ILE A 66 -6.88 -2.54 8.89
N LYS A 67 -7.68 -3.23 8.08
CA LYS A 67 -8.47 -4.39 8.48
C LYS A 67 -7.54 -5.61 8.59
N TYR A 68 -7.46 -6.20 9.77
CA TYR A 68 -6.58 -7.33 10.05
C TYR A 68 -7.17 -8.70 9.69
N PHE A 69 -8.50 -8.82 9.70
CA PHE A 69 -9.17 -10.08 9.37
C PHE A 69 -9.33 -10.25 7.87
N GLY A 70 -9.04 -11.45 7.37
CA GLY A 70 -9.29 -11.82 5.96
C GLY A 70 -8.17 -11.49 4.98
N ILE A 71 -7.03 -10.93 5.43
CA ILE A 71 -5.86 -10.65 4.57
C ILE A 71 -4.60 -11.34 5.13
N SER A 72 -3.86 -12.01 4.24
CA SER A 72 -2.56 -12.61 4.57
C SER A 72 -1.55 -11.55 5.06
N GLY A 73 -0.57 -11.97 5.87
CA GLY A 73 0.46 -11.05 6.39
C GLY A 73 1.27 -10.35 5.29
N HIS A 74 1.55 -11.07 4.20
CA HIS A 74 2.25 -10.54 3.03
C HIS A 74 1.43 -9.47 2.31
N ASN A 75 0.18 -9.79 1.95
CA ASN A 75 -0.72 -8.83 1.29
C ASN A 75 -0.98 -7.61 2.20
N ARG A 76 -0.98 -7.81 3.53
CA ARG A 76 -1.13 -6.73 4.50
C ARG A 76 0.04 -5.75 4.47
N LYS A 77 1.30 -6.22 4.45
CA LYS A 77 2.46 -5.32 4.31
C LYS A 77 2.39 -4.55 3.00
N HIS A 78 2.04 -5.22 1.89
CA HIS A 78 1.84 -4.55 0.61
C HIS A 78 0.72 -3.48 0.65
N ALA A 79 -0.39 -3.76 1.33
CA ALA A 79 -1.48 -2.79 1.50
C ALA A 79 -1.02 -1.57 2.33
N ILE A 80 -0.29 -1.80 3.42
CA ILE A 80 0.31 -0.73 4.26
C ILE A 80 1.22 0.16 3.41
N ASP A 81 2.15 -0.45 2.66
CA ASP A 81 3.11 0.29 1.83
C ASP A 81 2.42 1.09 0.73
N THR A 82 1.35 0.53 0.16
CA THR A 82 0.53 1.21 -0.84
C THR A 82 -0.23 2.39 -0.25
N VAL A 83 -0.79 2.25 0.95
CA VAL A 83 -1.45 3.36 1.66
C VAL A 83 -0.45 4.47 1.99
N VAL A 84 0.74 4.12 2.48
CA VAL A 84 1.82 5.08 2.75
C VAL A 84 2.19 5.85 1.48
N ALA A 85 2.41 5.14 0.37
CA ALA A 85 2.70 5.77 -0.92
C ALA A 85 1.55 6.68 -1.37
N LEU A 86 0.31 6.22 -1.29
CA LEU A 86 -0.87 7.01 -1.67
C LEU A 86 -1.00 8.29 -0.82
N LEU A 87 -0.83 8.19 0.50
CA LEU A 87 -0.90 9.33 1.40
C LEU A 87 0.25 10.33 1.12
N TRP A 88 1.44 9.81 0.84
CA TRP A 88 2.59 10.62 0.42
C TRP A 88 2.28 11.36 -0.88
N GLU A 89 1.89 10.67 -1.95
CA GLU A 89 1.62 11.28 -3.27
C GLU A 89 0.48 12.30 -3.24
N THR A 90 -0.49 12.12 -2.34
CA THR A 90 -1.64 13.04 -2.19
C THR A 90 -1.40 14.18 -1.19
N GLY A 91 -0.21 14.28 -0.59
CA GLY A 91 0.14 15.35 0.35
C GLY A 91 -0.65 15.31 1.66
N ARG A 92 -1.21 14.16 2.05
CA ARG A 92 -2.00 14.00 3.28
C ARG A 92 -1.11 13.72 4.48
N ASP A 93 -0.20 14.64 4.76
CA ASP A 93 0.91 14.45 5.69
C ASP A 93 0.46 14.13 7.12
N ASP A 94 -0.59 14.77 7.64
CA ASP A 94 -1.09 14.49 9.01
C ASP A 94 -1.62 13.05 9.13
N THR A 95 -2.35 12.58 8.11
CA THR A 95 -2.84 11.20 8.06
C THR A 95 -1.67 10.23 7.86
N LEU A 96 -0.69 10.60 7.04
CA LEU A 96 0.53 9.81 6.81
C LEU A 96 1.33 9.64 8.10
N GLN A 97 1.53 10.71 8.87
CA GLN A 97 2.27 10.67 10.13
C GLN A 97 1.61 9.70 11.13
N GLN A 98 0.28 9.82 11.31
CA GLN A 98 -0.45 8.93 12.19
C GLN A 98 -0.42 7.47 11.71
N PHE A 99 -0.64 7.26 10.41
CA PHE A 99 -0.63 5.91 9.83
C PHE A 99 0.77 5.27 9.91
N ALA A 100 1.83 6.05 9.66
CA ALA A 100 3.20 5.58 9.74
C ALA A 100 3.57 5.17 11.18
N HIS A 101 3.15 5.95 12.18
CA HIS A 101 3.33 5.59 13.59
C HIS A 101 2.72 4.24 13.95
N ASP A 102 1.53 3.95 13.40
CA ASP A 102 0.79 2.74 13.74
C ASP A 102 1.28 1.48 13.01
N TYR A 103 1.86 1.64 11.81
CA TYR A 103 2.09 0.51 10.90
C TYR A 103 3.53 0.35 10.39
N LEU A 104 4.38 1.38 10.44
CA LEU A 104 5.75 1.29 9.95
C LEU A 104 6.72 0.92 11.06
N PRO A 105 7.71 0.04 10.79
CA PRO A 105 8.77 -0.24 11.73
C PRO A 105 9.67 0.98 11.94
N GLY A 106 10.42 1.01 13.05
CA GLY A 106 11.20 2.16 13.52
C GLY A 106 11.90 2.96 12.43
N ASP A 107 12.74 2.32 11.61
CA ASP A 107 13.52 3.03 10.58
C ASP A 107 12.65 3.58 9.44
N GLU A 108 11.64 2.82 8.99
CA GLU A 108 10.69 3.26 7.97
C GLU A 108 9.82 4.43 8.47
N TYR A 109 9.40 4.38 9.73
CA TYR A 109 8.67 5.45 10.39
C TYR A 109 9.52 6.72 10.50
N GLN A 110 10.75 6.63 11.02
CA GLN A 110 11.65 7.77 11.16
C GLN A 110 11.97 8.41 9.80
N THR A 111 12.29 7.57 8.80
CA THR A 111 12.52 8.04 7.42
C THR A 111 11.30 8.81 6.89
N THR A 112 10.08 8.31 7.16
CA THR A 112 8.84 8.95 6.72
C THR A 112 8.65 10.31 7.40
N LEU A 113 8.91 10.42 8.70
CA LEU A 113 8.83 11.70 9.42
C LEU A 113 9.82 12.72 8.87
N CYS A 114 11.09 12.34 8.68
CA CYS A 114 12.09 13.27 8.15
C CYS A 114 11.70 13.77 6.75
N ARG A 115 11.13 12.88 5.91
CA ARG A 115 10.59 13.26 4.59
C ARG A 115 9.39 14.21 4.66
N ILE A 116 8.50 14.02 5.64
CA ILE A 116 7.38 14.95 5.86
C ILE A 116 7.91 16.34 6.26
N SER A 117 8.87 16.42 7.18
CA SER A 117 9.49 17.70 7.55
C SER A 117 10.16 18.38 6.36
N GLU A 118 10.87 17.64 5.50
CA GLU A 118 11.45 18.17 4.25
C GLU A 118 10.37 18.79 3.35
N ARG A 119 9.28 18.05 3.10
CA ARG A 119 8.16 18.48 2.25
C ARG A 119 7.46 19.73 2.77
N GLN A 120 7.28 19.82 4.09
CA GLN A 120 6.65 20.95 4.76
C GLN A 120 7.57 22.17 4.87
N ALA A 121 8.75 22.14 4.23
CA ALA A 121 9.76 23.20 4.29
C ALA A 121 10.23 23.52 5.72
N LYS A 122 10.14 22.55 6.63
CA LYS A 122 10.66 22.65 8.01
C LYS A 122 12.12 22.24 8.01
N TYR A 123 12.97 23.04 7.37
CA TYR A 123 14.35 22.65 7.03
C TYR A 123 15.24 22.37 8.24
N GLU A 124 15.11 23.14 9.33
CA GLU A 124 15.86 22.89 10.56
C GLU A 124 15.46 21.55 11.20
N GLU A 125 14.15 21.28 11.31
CA GLU A 125 13.64 20.00 11.82
C GLU A 125 14.10 18.83 10.95
N ALA A 126 13.99 18.96 9.63
CA ALA A 126 14.41 17.94 8.68
C ALA A 126 15.93 17.68 8.75
N TYR A 127 16.75 18.72 8.86
CA TYR A 127 18.20 18.60 9.04
C TYR A 127 18.54 17.78 10.29
N HIS A 128 17.96 18.13 11.44
CA HIS A 128 18.20 17.42 12.68
C HIS A 128 17.69 15.98 12.61
N CYS A 129 16.54 15.74 11.98
CA CYS A 129 15.97 14.41 11.79
C CYS A 129 16.93 13.49 11.05
N TRP A 130 17.42 13.90 9.86
CA TRP A 130 18.38 13.10 9.09
C TRP A 130 19.71 12.92 9.80
N ASN A 131 20.22 13.96 10.46
CA ASN A 131 21.49 13.89 11.15
C ASN A 131 21.44 12.90 12.34
N ASN A 132 20.33 12.87 13.08
CA ASN A 132 20.11 11.91 14.17
C ASN A 132 19.98 10.47 13.67
N MET A 133 19.56 10.28 12.42
CA MET A 133 19.56 8.97 11.74
C MET A 133 20.93 8.57 11.18
N GLY A 134 21.94 9.44 11.25
CA GLY A 134 23.25 9.22 10.64
C GLY A 134 23.31 9.51 9.12
N GLU A 135 22.24 10.06 8.55
CA GLU A 135 22.12 10.39 7.12
C GLU A 135 22.70 11.79 6.82
N VAL A 136 24.00 11.97 7.11
CA VAL A 136 24.70 13.28 7.04
C VAL A 136 24.59 13.92 5.66
N ASP A 137 24.85 13.17 4.59
CA ASP A 137 24.76 13.66 3.21
C ASP A 137 23.35 14.17 2.85
N ARG A 138 22.33 13.57 3.47
CA ARG A 138 20.94 14.00 3.28
C ARG A 138 20.62 15.23 4.10
N ALA A 139 21.09 15.30 5.35
CA ALA A 139 20.97 16.49 6.18
C ALA A 139 21.60 17.72 5.47
N GLU A 140 22.80 17.58 4.91
CA GLU A 140 23.44 18.66 4.14
C GLU A 140 22.62 19.10 2.90
N ARG A 141 21.97 18.16 2.21
CA ARG A 141 21.05 18.49 1.10
C ARG A 141 19.89 19.37 1.53
N VAL A 142 19.34 19.16 2.73
CA VAL A 142 18.26 19.98 3.28
C VAL A 142 18.72 21.43 3.45
N ILE A 143 19.87 21.66 4.07
CA ILE A 143 20.41 23.02 4.29
C ILE A 143 20.77 23.70 2.97
N ARG A 144 21.35 22.98 2.00
CA ARG A 144 21.62 23.55 0.67
C ARG A 144 20.35 23.96 -0.05
N THR A 145 19.28 23.17 0.09
CA THR A 145 17.97 23.48 -0.48
C THR A 145 17.38 24.73 0.16
N GLU A 146 17.41 24.82 1.49
CA GLU A 146 16.99 26.02 2.23
C GLU A 146 17.77 27.27 1.79
N ALA A 147 19.10 27.19 1.75
CA ALA A 147 19.95 28.31 1.33
C ALA A 147 19.63 28.75 -0.10
N THR A 148 19.43 27.79 -1.01
CA THR A 148 19.05 28.07 -2.39
C THR A 148 17.70 28.79 -2.46
N LEU A 149 16.70 28.32 -1.72
CA LEU A 149 15.37 28.96 -1.69
C LEU A 149 15.42 30.36 -1.08
N ARG A 150 16.26 30.61 -0.08
CA ARG A 150 16.47 31.95 0.47
C ARG A 150 17.09 32.88 -0.56
N ILE A 151 18.09 32.42 -1.33
CA ILE A 151 18.73 33.22 -2.39
C ILE A 151 17.75 33.51 -3.53
N LEU A 152 17.02 32.49 -4.00
CA LEU A 152 16.07 32.62 -5.12
C LEU A 152 14.78 33.35 -4.74
N GLY A 153 14.37 33.28 -3.47
CA GLY A 153 13.17 33.92 -2.94
C GLY A 153 13.39 35.32 -2.38
N SER A 154 14.64 35.78 -2.29
CA SER A 154 14.97 37.17 -1.97
C SER A 154 14.80 38.01 -3.25
N PRO A 155 13.92 39.04 -3.27
CA PRO A 155 13.77 39.93 -4.41
C PRO A 155 15.03 40.76 -4.71
#